data_AF-A0AAV7GW48-F1
#
_entry.id   AF-A0AAV7GW48-F1
#
_cell.length_a   1.000
_cell.length_b   1.000
_cell.length_c   1.000
_cell.angle_alpha   90.00
_cell.angle_beta   90.00
_cell.angle_gamma   90.00
#
_symmetry.space_group_name_H-M   'P 1'
#
loop_
_entity.id
_entity.type
_entity.pdbx_description
1 polymer ?
#
loop_
_entity_poly.entity_id
_entity_poly.type
_entity_poly.pdbx_seq_one_letter_code
_entity_poly.pdbx_strand_id
1 'polypeptide(L)'
;MHLCNRVRFELGALEAISFGLDLNPIPKLIFTLPTSASASASTSTPPFFQVEQMADSTKLQLYSYWRSSSSHRLEYEYKPVNLLKNEQSSPEFVKLNPLKYVPVLVDGDVVIADSFVITLYLEDKYPDHPLLPKDLKNKALNLQVASIVGSSIQPLHNLGVLNYIEGKLNSNEKVAWAQYHINYGFEALEKLLKDVAGKFATSDEAQLADAFLAPQILTASRFEIDMGRYPTLARLKEAYDEHPAFIAALPTNQPDAPTSS
;
A
#
# COMPACT_ATOMS: atom_id res chain seq x y z
N MET A 1 12.65 40.85 -7.23
CA MET A 1 13.47 39.66 -7.54
C MET A 1 12.87 38.50 -6.76
N HIS A 2 11.86 37.82 -7.34
CA HIS A 2 11.14 36.73 -6.69
C HIS A 2 12.00 35.46 -6.74
N LEU A 3 12.39 34.94 -5.57
CA LEU A 3 12.93 33.58 -5.46
C LEU A 3 11.77 32.59 -5.68
N CYS A 4 11.71 32.06 -6.89
CA CYS A 4 10.89 30.92 -7.24
C CYS A 4 11.52 29.67 -6.59
N ASN A 5 11.05 29.30 -5.39
CA ASN A 5 11.42 28.04 -4.76
C ASN A 5 10.82 26.88 -5.58
N ARG A 6 11.60 26.32 -6.50
CA ARG A 6 11.32 25.04 -7.14
C ARG A 6 11.45 23.93 -6.10
N VAL A 7 10.34 23.53 -5.50
CA VAL A 7 10.27 22.25 -4.78
C VAL A 7 10.20 21.15 -5.84
N ARG A 8 11.24 20.33 -5.88
CA ARG A 8 11.34 19.16 -6.75
C ARG A 8 10.61 18.01 -6.04
N PHE A 9 9.48 17.57 -6.58
CA PHE A 9 8.70 16.45 -6.05
C PHE A 9 9.04 15.19 -6.84
N GLU A 10 9.45 14.13 -6.16
CA GLU A 10 9.90 12.88 -6.77
C GLU A 10 9.09 11.68 -6.23
N LEU A 11 8.82 10.70 -7.08
CA LEU A 11 7.98 9.51 -6.82
C LEU A 11 8.57 8.44 -5.87
N GLY A 12 7.76 8.00 -4.91
CA GLY A 12 8.06 6.90 -3.98
C GLY A 12 6.80 6.09 -3.63
N ALA A 13 7.00 4.85 -3.24
CA ALA A 13 5.99 3.78 -3.23
C ALA A 13 5.14 3.62 -1.95
N LEU A 14 3.92 3.09 -2.08
CA LEU A 14 2.96 2.83 -0.99
C LEU A 14 2.58 1.35 -0.95
N GLU A 15 3.16 0.57 -0.04
CA GLU A 15 2.61 -0.74 0.38
C GLU A 15 2.97 -1.07 1.83
N ALA A 16 2.14 -1.83 2.54
CA ALA A 16 2.44 -2.09 3.94
C ALA A 16 1.88 -3.43 4.42
N ILE A 17 2.78 -4.15 5.07
CA ILE A 17 2.62 -5.45 5.68
C ILE A 17 1.68 -5.35 6.88
N SER A 18 0.76 -6.30 7.03
CA SER A 18 -0.44 -6.18 7.88
C SER A 18 -0.84 -7.47 8.60
N PHE A 19 -1.46 -7.40 9.80
CA PHE A 19 -1.71 -8.50 10.77
C PHE A 19 -3.19 -8.66 11.22
N GLY A 20 -3.69 -9.91 11.17
CA GLY A 20 -4.47 -10.60 12.24
C GLY A 20 -5.91 -10.19 12.60
N LEU A 21 -6.90 -10.90 12.05
CA LEU A 21 -8.27 -10.99 12.59
C LEU A 21 -8.53 -12.34 13.27
N ASP A 22 -9.26 -12.27 14.38
CA ASP A 22 -9.79 -13.41 15.14
C ASP A 22 -11.12 -13.83 14.49
N LEU A 23 -11.18 -15.02 13.90
CA LEU A 23 -12.36 -15.51 13.20
C LEU A 23 -13.25 -16.33 14.15
N ASN A 24 -14.25 -15.67 14.74
CA ASN A 24 -15.43 -16.36 15.27
C ASN A 24 -16.41 -16.71 14.13
N PRO A 25 -17.20 -17.80 14.24
CA PRO A 25 -17.99 -18.30 13.12
C PRO A 25 -19.17 -17.37 12.79
N ILE A 26 -19.28 -16.98 11.52
CA ILE A 26 -20.39 -16.20 10.97
C ILE A 26 -21.64 -17.12 10.87
N PRO A 27 -22.80 -16.76 11.46
CA PRO A 27 -24.04 -17.47 11.20
C PRO A 27 -24.52 -17.22 9.77
N LYS A 28 -25.00 -18.28 9.09
CA LYS A 28 -25.53 -18.24 7.72
C LYS A 28 -26.66 -17.21 7.60
N LEU A 29 -26.43 -16.13 6.85
CA LEU A 29 -27.49 -15.24 6.38
C LEU A 29 -28.09 -15.80 5.09
N ILE A 30 -29.35 -16.22 5.16
CA ILE A 30 -30.20 -16.50 4.00
C ILE A 30 -30.81 -15.17 3.57
N PHE A 31 -30.46 -14.69 2.38
CA PHE A 31 -31.12 -13.53 1.78
C PHE A 31 -32.40 -13.99 1.07
N THR A 32 -33.55 -13.56 1.59
CA THR A 32 -34.80 -13.50 0.83
C THR A 32 -34.96 -12.05 0.35
N LEU A 33 -35.13 -11.86 -0.96
CA LEU A 33 -35.37 -10.54 -1.55
C LEU A 33 -36.81 -10.10 -1.24
N PRO A 34 -37.05 -8.95 -0.59
CA PRO A 34 -38.39 -8.41 -0.46
C PRO A 34 -38.79 -7.69 -1.76
N THR A 35 -39.93 -8.07 -2.31
CA THR A 35 -40.64 -7.36 -3.37
C THR A 35 -41.21 -6.05 -2.83
N SER A 36 -40.85 -4.95 -3.50
CA SER A 36 -41.46 -3.61 -3.52
C SER A 36 -42.32 -3.18 -2.32
N ALA A 37 -41.81 -2.26 -1.51
CA ALA A 37 -42.61 -1.23 -0.85
C ALA A 37 -41.77 0.03 -0.62
N SER A 38 -42.38 1.18 -0.92
CA SER A 38 -41.83 2.53 -0.73
C SER A 38 -41.65 2.87 0.75
N ALA A 39 -40.51 3.46 1.12
CA ALA A 39 -40.33 4.10 2.42
C ALA A 39 -39.48 5.37 2.28
N SER A 40 -39.96 6.43 2.92
CA SER A 40 -39.36 7.74 3.08
C SER A 40 -37.98 7.67 3.76
N ALA A 41 -36.99 8.35 3.19
CA ALA A 41 -35.64 8.40 3.73
C ALA A 41 -35.58 9.27 5.00
N SER A 42 -35.36 8.65 6.16
CA SER A 42 -34.80 9.32 7.33
C SER A 42 -33.28 9.32 7.20
N THR A 43 -32.67 10.50 7.12
CA THR A 43 -31.22 10.68 7.10
C THR A 43 -30.65 10.50 8.51
N SER A 44 -30.37 9.26 8.91
CA SER A 44 -29.49 8.98 10.04
C SER A 44 -28.28 8.20 9.52
N THR A 45 -27.11 8.84 9.54
CA THR A 45 -25.83 8.22 9.19
C THR A 45 -25.59 7.00 10.09
N PRO A 46 -25.19 5.83 9.53
CA PRO A 46 -24.92 4.65 10.34
C PRO A 46 -23.72 4.90 11.28
N PRO A 47 -23.69 4.25 12.46
CA PRO A 47 -22.79 4.57 13.59
C PRO A 47 -21.30 4.25 13.37
N PHE A 48 -20.87 3.88 12.16
CA PHE A 48 -19.50 3.44 11.88
C PHE A 48 -18.49 4.56 11.62
N PHE A 49 -18.92 5.83 11.57
CA PHE A 49 -18.05 6.98 11.30
C PHE A 49 -18.28 8.14 12.28
N GLN A 50 -18.17 7.89 13.59
CA GLN A 50 -17.97 8.98 14.56
C GLN A 50 -16.50 9.00 14.98
N VAL A 51 -15.68 9.66 14.17
CA VAL A 51 -14.38 10.15 14.61
C VAL A 51 -14.70 11.38 15.47
N GLU A 52 -14.56 11.28 16.79
CA GLU A 52 -14.52 12.47 17.66
C GLU A 52 -13.47 13.43 17.08
N GLN A 53 -13.83 14.71 16.93
CA GLN A 53 -12.98 15.76 16.38
C GLN A 53 -11.53 15.62 16.88
N MET A 54 -10.68 15.02 16.05
CA MET A 54 -9.24 15.05 16.25
C MET A 54 -8.81 16.49 15.97
N ALA A 55 -8.02 17.05 16.89
CA ALA A 55 -7.66 18.45 16.93
C ALA A 55 -7.20 19.02 15.57
N ASP A 56 -7.52 20.29 15.36
CA ASP A 56 -7.14 21.24 14.30
C ASP A 56 -5.73 21.05 13.72
N SER A 57 -5.53 19.98 12.96
CA SER A 57 -4.31 19.71 12.21
C SER A 57 -4.65 19.81 10.74
N THR A 58 -4.31 20.96 10.15
CA THR A 58 -4.31 21.15 8.69
C THR A 58 -3.23 20.32 7.98
N LYS A 59 -2.46 19.51 8.72
CA LYS A 59 -1.33 18.72 8.22
C LYS A 59 -1.73 17.25 8.07
N LEU A 60 -1.45 16.67 6.90
CA LEU A 60 -1.62 15.24 6.63
C LEU A 60 -0.88 14.41 7.68
N GLN A 61 -1.49 13.33 8.17
CA GLN A 61 -0.83 12.38 9.07
C GLN A 61 -0.83 11.00 8.42
N LEU A 62 0.33 10.34 8.44
CA LEU A 62 0.50 8.99 7.90
C LEU A 62 0.93 8.06 9.02
N TYR A 63 0.03 7.16 9.40
CA TYR A 63 0.33 6.07 10.32
C TYR A 63 1.00 4.94 9.56
N SER A 64 2.24 4.61 9.91
CA SER A 64 3.04 3.63 9.17
C SER A 64 4.11 2.93 10.02
N TYR A 65 4.86 2.02 9.41
CA TYR A 65 5.93 1.24 10.03
C TYR A 65 7.16 1.22 9.13
N TRP A 66 8.39 1.27 9.65
CA TRP A 66 9.60 1.41 8.82
C TRP A 66 9.79 0.32 7.75
N ARG A 67 9.37 -0.93 8.01
CA ARG A 67 9.38 -2.02 7.00
C ARG A 67 8.11 -2.08 6.15
N SER A 68 7.19 -1.17 6.38
CA SER A 68 6.10 -0.86 5.47
C SER A 68 6.60 0.21 4.51
N SER A 69 6.50 -0.08 3.22
CA SER A 69 6.79 0.88 2.17
C SER A 69 5.83 2.07 2.20
N SER A 70 6.40 3.24 2.46
CA SER A 70 5.66 4.50 2.54
C SER A 70 6.29 5.53 1.63
N SER A 71 5.44 6.33 0.98
CA SER A 71 5.85 7.33 0.00
C SER A 71 6.34 8.62 0.68
N HIS A 72 7.29 9.32 0.05
CA HIS A 72 7.84 10.60 0.51
C HIS A 72 7.43 11.80 -0.37
N ARG A 73 6.31 11.70 -1.11
CA ARG A 73 5.91 12.74 -2.08
C ARG A 73 5.32 14.00 -1.46
N LEU A 74 4.86 13.94 -0.22
CA LEU A 74 4.13 15.02 0.44
C LEU A 74 4.73 15.28 1.82
N GLU A 75 4.66 16.52 2.28
CA GLU A 75 4.90 16.81 3.69
C GLU A 75 3.71 16.29 4.51
N TYR A 76 3.96 15.26 5.30
CA TYR A 76 3.02 14.72 6.27
C TYR A 76 3.71 14.54 7.61
N GLU A 77 2.93 14.43 8.66
CA GLU A 77 3.39 13.97 9.97
C GLU A 77 3.43 12.44 9.98
N TYR A 78 4.63 11.86 10.09
CA TYR A 78 4.81 10.41 10.21
C TYR A 78 4.45 9.96 11.64
N LYS A 79 3.48 9.05 11.77
CA LYS A 79 3.07 8.44 13.03
C LYS A 79 3.50 6.96 13.05
N PRO A 80 4.56 6.58 13.78
CA PRO A 80 5.02 5.20 13.80
C PRO A 80 4.02 4.27 14.50
N VAL A 81 3.84 3.07 13.95
CA VAL A 81 3.06 1.97 14.53
C VAL A 81 3.91 0.71 14.46
N ASN A 82 4.45 0.28 15.61
CA ASN A 82 5.36 -0.85 15.66
C ASN A 82 4.62 -2.19 15.56
N LEU A 83 4.67 -2.81 14.37
CA LEU A 83 4.01 -4.08 14.09
C LEU A 83 4.58 -5.26 14.89
N LEU A 84 5.86 -5.20 15.29
CA LEU A 84 6.49 -6.25 16.10
C LEU A 84 6.05 -6.20 17.57
N LYS A 85 5.65 -5.01 18.04
CA LYS A 85 5.07 -4.80 19.38
C LYS A 85 3.54 -4.89 19.37
N ASN A 86 2.93 -5.21 18.22
CA ASN A 86 1.48 -5.31 18.05
C ASN A 86 0.72 -3.99 18.36
N GLU A 87 1.35 -2.83 18.12
CA GLU A 87 0.74 -1.51 18.41
C GLU A 87 -0.52 -1.23 17.57
N GLN A 88 -0.63 -1.87 16.39
CA GLN A 88 -1.83 -1.82 15.54
C GLN A 88 -3.08 -2.45 16.18
N SER A 89 -2.91 -3.22 17.26
CA SER A 89 -4.03 -3.76 18.03
C SER A 89 -4.52 -2.83 19.16
N SER A 90 -3.88 -1.69 19.37
CA SER A 90 -4.29 -0.71 20.39
C SER A 90 -5.73 -0.20 20.12
N PRO A 91 -6.53 0.06 21.18
CA PRO A 91 -7.86 0.65 21.02
C PRO A 91 -7.86 1.93 20.20
N GLU A 92 -6.82 2.75 20.33
CA GLU A 92 -6.63 4.01 19.62
C GLU A 92 -6.43 3.79 18.12
N PHE A 93 -5.61 2.82 17.72
CA PHE A 93 -5.40 2.51 16.30
C PHE A 93 -6.61 1.80 15.69
N VAL A 94 -7.28 0.93 16.44
CA VAL A 94 -8.49 0.22 15.98
C VAL A 94 -9.62 1.19 15.62
N LYS A 95 -9.72 2.34 16.29
CA LYS A 95 -10.65 3.42 15.93
C LYS A 95 -10.35 4.00 14.53
N LEU A 96 -9.09 4.02 14.12
CA LEU A 96 -8.67 4.50 12.80
C LEU A 96 -8.86 3.43 11.72
N ASN A 97 -8.47 2.19 12.03
CA ASN A 97 -8.62 1.07 11.12
C ASN A 97 -8.99 -0.21 11.88
N PRO A 98 -10.25 -0.70 11.79
CA PRO A 98 -10.67 -1.92 12.45
C PRO A 98 -10.00 -3.18 11.89
N LEU A 99 -9.45 -3.13 10.68
CA LEU A 99 -8.64 -4.20 10.11
C LEU A 99 -7.22 -4.24 10.70
N LYS A 100 -6.82 -3.23 11.49
CA LYS A 100 -5.51 -3.15 12.15
C LYS A 100 -4.34 -3.16 11.18
N TYR A 101 -4.56 -2.59 10.01
CA TYR A 101 -3.59 -2.51 8.93
C TYR A 101 -2.99 -1.11 8.86
N VAL A 102 -1.69 -1.05 8.60
CA VAL A 102 -1.02 0.15 8.10
C VAL A 102 -0.92 0.04 6.58
N PRO A 103 -0.81 1.16 5.82
CA PRO A 103 -0.85 2.53 6.32
C PRO A 103 -2.28 3.01 6.60
N VAL A 104 -2.41 4.07 7.41
CA VAL A 104 -3.64 4.87 7.51
C VAL A 104 -3.29 6.33 7.27
N LEU A 105 -3.97 6.95 6.31
CA LEU A 105 -3.91 8.40 6.08
C LEU A 105 -5.03 9.07 6.87
N VAL A 106 -4.68 10.09 7.65
CA VAL A 106 -5.62 11.01 8.27
C VAL A 106 -5.41 12.41 7.68
N ASP A 107 -6.49 12.99 7.19
CA ASP A 107 -6.51 14.28 6.52
C ASP A 107 -7.75 15.06 6.97
N GLY A 108 -7.60 15.85 8.04
CA GLY A 108 -8.74 16.48 8.71
C GLY A 108 -9.74 15.45 9.23
N ASP A 109 -10.96 15.49 8.71
CA ASP A 109 -12.04 14.56 9.03
C ASP A 109 -12.05 13.28 8.17
N VAL A 110 -11.16 13.20 7.18
CA VAL A 110 -11.04 12.05 6.27
C VAL A 110 -10.01 11.06 6.82
N VAL A 111 -10.44 9.80 7.01
CA VAL A 111 -9.57 8.68 7.41
C VAL A 111 -9.64 7.59 6.34
N ILE A 112 -8.50 7.24 5.76
CA ILE A 112 -8.38 6.24 4.67
C ILE A 112 -7.37 5.19 5.08
N ALA A 113 -7.77 3.92 5.06
CA ALA A 113 -6.99 2.80 5.57
C ALA A 113 -6.76 1.70 4.51
N ASP A 114 -6.38 2.12 3.31
CA ASP A 114 -6.05 1.26 2.17
C ASP A 114 -5.05 1.99 1.27
N SER A 115 -3.89 1.40 0.97
CA SER A 115 -2.82 2.09 0.21
C SER A 115 -3.22 2.45 -1.22
N PHE A 116 -4.04 1.63 -1.87
CA PHE A 116 -4.54 1.90 -3.22
C PHE A 116 -5.51 3.08 -3.21
N VAL A 117 -6.45 3.09 -2.25
CA VAL A 117 -7.40 4.21 -2.10
C VAL A 117 -6.69 5.49 -1.67
N ILE A 118 -5.72 5.41 -0.75
CA ILE A 118 -4.86 6.55 -0.37
C ILE A 118 -4.18 7.13 -1.60
N THR A 119 -3.62 6.29 -2.47
CA THR A 119 -2.92 6.76 -3.68
C THR A 119 -3.88 7.51 -4.61
N LEU A 120 -5.08 6.99 -4.84
CA LEU A 120 -6.09 7.66 -5.68
C LEU A 120 -6.62 8.94 -5.05
N TYR A 121 -6.81 8.96 -3.72
CA TYR A 121 -7.20 10.16 -3.00
C TYR A 121 -6.15 11.28 -3.17
N LEU A 122 -4.87 10.93 -3.06
CA LEU A 122 -3.78 11.89 -3.24
C LEU A 122 -3.63 12.33 -4.71
N GLU A 123 -3.91 11.45 -5.67
CA GLU A 123 -3.96 11.79 -7.10
C GLU A 123 -5.01 12.90 -7.36
N ASP A 124 -6.21 12.75 -6.81
CA ASP A 124 -7.29 13.73 -6.98
C ASP A 124 -7.04 15.00 -6.17
N LYS A 125 -6.47 14.89 -4.97
CA LYS A 125 -6.19 16.03 -4.08
C LYS A 125 -5.05 16.93 -4.59
N TYR A 126 -4.07 16.35 -5.30
CA TYR A 126 -2.87 17.05 -5.79
C TYR A 126 -2.69 16.92 -7.32
N PRO A 127 -3.59 17.54 -8.12
CA PRO A 127 -3.63 17.33 -9.57
C PRO A 127 -2.40 17.86 -10.33
N ASP A 128 -1.60 18.73 -9.70
CA ASP A 128 -0.36 19.26 -10.28
C ASP A 128 0.82 18.26 -10.23
N HIS A 129 0.64 17.12 -9.56
CA HIS A 129 1.67 16.09 -9.38
C HIS A 129 1.16 14.67 -9.73
N PRO A 130 0.63 14.46 -10.95
CA PRO A 130 -0.07 13.24 -11.31
C PRO A 130 0.86 12.01 -11.26
N LEU A 131 0.34 10.93 -10.70
CA LEU A 131 0.89 9.58 -10.76
C LEU A 131 0.31 8.78 -11.92
N LEU A 132 -0.87 9.15 -12.39
CA LEU A 132 -1.55 8.45 -13.47
C LEU A 132 -1.34 9.18 -14.80
N PRO A 133 -1.00 8.44 -15.87
CA PRO A 133 -0.95 9.01 -17.21
C PRO A 133 -2.36 9.44 -17.65
N LYS A 134 -2.41 10.45 -18.53
CA LYS A 134 -3.68 10.91 -19.14
C LYS A 134 -4.23 9.95 -20.17
N ASP A 135 -3.36 9.20 -20.85
CA ASP A 135 -3.77 8.18 -21.81
C ASP A 135 -4.54 7.06 -21.11
N LEU A 136 -5.74 6.74 -21.62
CA LEU A 136 -6.65 5.80 -20.98
C LEU A 136 -6.05 4.39 -20.89
N LYS A 137 -5.33 3.94 -21.92
CA LYS A 137 -4.75 2.60 -21.96
C LYS A 137 -3.63 2.48 -20.93
N ASN A 138 -2.72 3.45 -20.88
CA ASN A 138 -1.64 3.46 -19.90
C ASN A 138 -2.16 3.69 -18.47
N LYS A 139 -3.25 4.45 -18.30
CA LYS A 139 -3.91 4.62 -17.00
C LYS A 139 -4.47 3.29 -16.50
N ALA A 140 -5.18 2.57 -17.36
CA ALA A 140 -5.71 1.25 -17.05
C ALA A 140 -4.59 0.25 -16.70
N LEU A 141 -3.50 0.27 -17.45
CA LEU A 141 -2.32 -0.57 -17.19
C LEU A 141 -1.69 -0.26 -15.82
N ASN A 142 -1.53 1.02 -15.48
CA ASN A 142 -1.00 1.44 -14.18
C ASN A 142 -1.85 0.93 -13.02
N LEU A 143 -3.16 1.12 -13.11
CA LEU A 143 -4.12 0.63 -12.12
C LEU A 143 -4.13 -0.89 -12.03
N GLN A 144 -4.02 -1.59 -13.18
CA GLN A 144 -3.96 -3.05 -13.23
C GLN A 144 -2.71 -3.58 -12.52
N VAL A 145 -1.54 -3.00 -12.79
CA VAL A 145 -0.29 -3.38 -12.13
C VAL A 145 -0.40 -3.19 -10.61
N ALA A 146 -0.83 -2.01 -10.17
CA ALA A 146 -0.99 -1.75 -8.74
C ALA A 146 -2.03 -2.66 -8.07
N SER A 147 -3.12 -2.99 -8.76
CA SER A 147 -4.12 -3.93 -8.24
C SER A 147 -3.58 -5.37 -8.16
N ILE A 148 -2.77 -5.82 -9.13
CA ILE A 148 -2.12 -7.13 -9.04
C ILE A 148 -1.25 -7.19 -7.80
N VAL A 149 -0.40 -6.18 -7.57
CA VAL A 149 0.44 -6.14 -6.37
C VAL A 149 -0.42 -6.08 -5.09
N GLY A 150 -1.27 -5.07 -4.98
CA GLY A 150 -2.02 -4.76 -3.76
C GLY A 150 -3.16 -5.73 -3.43
N SER A 151 -3.63 -6.55 -4.37
CA SER A 151 -4.74 -7.49 -4.13
C SER A 151 -4.36 -8.96 -4.36
N SER A 152 -3.40 -9.25 -5.24
CA SER A 152 -3.08 -10.63 -5.65
C SER A 152 -1.70 -11.11 -5.20
N ILE A 153 -0.84 -10.23 -4.69
CA ILE A 153 0.49 -10.59 -4.18
C ILE A 153 0.60 -10.23 -2.71
N GLN A 154 0.60 -8.94 -2.40
CA GLN A 154 0.94 -8.40 -1.10
C GLN A 154 0.08 -8.97 0.04
N PRO A 155 -1.26 -9.07 -0.08
CA PRO A 155 -2.08 -9.58 1.01
C PRO A 155 -1.78 -11.04 1.36
N LEU A 156 -1.23 -11.82 0.42
CA LEU A 156 -0.98 -13.24 0.58
C LEU A 156 0.34 -13.53 1.30
N HIS A 157 1.30 -12.60 1.29
CA HIS A 157 2.55 -12.71 2.04
C HIS A 157 2.69 -11.66 3.15
N ASN A 158 1.58 -11.02 3.52
CA ASN A 158 1.56 -10.11 4.66
C ASN A 158 1.83 -10.86 5.98
N LEU A 159 2.23 -10.11 7.01
CA LEU A 159 2.72 -10.71 8.25
C LEU A 159 1.65 -11.48 9.02
N GLY A 160 0.38 -11.08 8.92
CA GLY A 160 -0.74 -11.80 9.50
C GLY A 160 -0.94 -13.17 8.90
N VAL A 161 -0.97 -13.24 7.57
CA VAL A 161 -1.08 -14.52 6.84
C VAL A 161 0.12 -15.40 7.11
N LEU A 162 1.34 -14.83 7.05
CA LEU A 162 2.57 -15.58 7.30
C LEU A 162 2.66 -16.12 8.73
N ASN A 163 2.27 -15.33 9.74
CA ASN A 163 2.26 -15.80 11.12
C ASN A 163 1.18 -16.85 11.37
N TYR A 164 0.02 -16.73 10.72
CA TYR A 164 -1.02 -17.76 10.80
C TYR A 164 -0.52 -19.09 10.23
N ILE A 165 0.11 -19.06 9.06
CA ILE A 165 0.71 -20.25 8.42
C ILE A 165 1.80 -20.84 9.31
N GLU A 166 2.72 -20.04 9.82
CA GLU A 166 3.78 -20.52 10.71
C GLU A 166 3.23 -21.14 12.01
N GLY A 167 2.21 -20.53 12.61
CA GLY A 167 1.60 -21.04 13.83
C GLY A 167 0.77 -22.32 13.63
N LYS A 168 0.22 -22.55 12.42
CA LYS A 168 -0.53 -23.76 12.09
C LYS A 168 0.34 -24.88 11.53
N LEU A 169 1.42 -24.52 10.85
CA LEU A 169 2.34 -25.41 10.16
C LEU A 169 3.76 -25.20 10.72
N ASN A 170 4.63 -24.51 9.97
CA ASN A 170 6.00 -24.22 10.37
C ASN A 170 6.61 -23.09 9.49
N SER A 171 7.84 -22.68 9.81
CA SER A 171 8.54 -21.60 9.10
C SER A 171 8.85 -21.93 7.63
N ASN A 172 9.06 -23.21 7.27
CA ASN A 172 9.32 -23.59 5.87
C ASN A 172 8.07 -23.40 5.01
N GLU A 173 6.89 -23.81 5.52
CA GLU A 173 5.62 -23.60 4.82
C GLU A 173 5.29 -22.12 4.67
N LYS A 174 5.59 -21.30 5.68
CA LYS A 174 5.47 -19.83 5.60
C LYS A 174 6.30 -19.26 4.44
N VAL A 175 7.57 -19.67 4.32
CA VAL A 175 8.46 -19.19 3.26
C VAL A 175 8.00 -19.70 1.90
N ALA A 176 7.68 -20.99 1.78
CA ALA A 176 7.20 -21.59 0.53
C ALA A 176 5.92 -20.93 0.02
N TRP A 177 4.99 -20.59 0.93
CA TRP A 177 3.76 -19.85 0.61
C TRP A 177 4.06 -18.46 0.05
N ALA A 178 4.90 -17.69 0.73
CA ALA A 178 5.30 -16.36 0.26
C ALA A 178 5.95 -16.44 -1.12
N GLN A 179 6.91 -17.36 -1.29
CA GLN A 179 7.60 -17.59 -2.55
C GLN A 179 6.64 -17.94 -3.68
N TYR A 180 5.67 -18.83 -3.43
CA TYR A 180 4.68 -19.22 -4.43
C TYR A 180 3.89 -18.01 -4.94
N HIS A 181 3.30 -17.21 -4.04
CA HIS A 181 2.47 -16.08 -4.44
C HIS A 181 3.26 -14.92 -5.05
N ILE A 182 4.49 -14.68 -4.58
CA ILE A 182 5.37 -13.67 -5.20
C ILE A 182 5.75 -14.09 -6.61
N ASN A 183 6.20 -15.33 -6.82
CA ASN A 183 6.56 -15.82 -8.15
C ASN A 183 5.34 -15.81 -9.09
N TYR A 184 4.16 -16.22 -8.62
CA TYR A 184 2.93 -16.22 -9.41
C TYR A 184 2.57 -14.82 -9.90
N GLY A 185 2.63 -13.83 -9.02
CA GLY A 185 2.40 -12.43 -9.38
C GLY A 185 3.48 -11.86 -10.30
N PHE A 186 4.75 -12.18 -10.06
CA PHE A 186 5.87 -11.71 -10.87
C PHE A 186 5.81 -12.25 -12.28
N GLU A 187 5.39 -13.50 -12.47
CA GLU A 187 5.14 -14.07 -13.79
C GLU A 187 4.06 -13.31 -14.57
N ALA A 188 3.00 -12.86 -13.90
CA ALA A 188 1.96 -12.05 -14.53
C ALA A 188 2.45 -10.64 -14.87
N LEU A 189 3.13 -9.98 -13.93
CA LEU A 189 3.66 -8.63 -14.09
C LEU A 189 4.75 -8.57 -15.17
N GLU A 190 5.67 -9.53 -15.21
CA GLU A 190 6.71 -9.63 -16.24
C GLU A 190 6.08 -9.72 -17.64
N LYS A 191 5.07 -10.58 -17.83
CA LYS A 191 4.36 -10.71 -19.12
C LYS A 191 3.62 -9.43 -19.50
N LEU A 192 3.05 -8.74 -18.51
CA LEU A 192 2.27 -7.52 -18.73
C LEU A 192 3.16 -6.33 -19.13
N LEU A 193 4.40 -6.29 -18.62
CA LEU A 193 5.29 -5.14 -18.73
C LEU A 193 6.39 -5.27 -19.80
N LYS A 194 6.81 -6.49 -20.16
CA LYS A 194 7.98 -6.73 -21.02
C LYS A 194 8.02 -5.94 -22.33
N ASP A 195 6.87 -5.70 -22.96
CA ASP A 195 6.77 -5.05 -24.29
C ASP A 195 6.40 -3.56 -24.19
N VAL A 196 6.17 -3.04 -22.98
CA VAL A 196 5.64 -1.68 -22.75
C VAL A 196 6.46 -0.86 -21.76
N ALA A 197 7.32 -1.48 -20.95
CA ALA A 197 8.14 -0.78 -19.99
C ALA A 197 9.17 0.14 -20.68
N GLY A 198 9.19 1.41 -20.28
CA GLY A 198 10.22 2.39 -20.65
C GLY A 198 11.36 2.36 -19.63
N LYS A 199 11.90 3.52 -19.23
CA LYS A 199 12.79 3.58 -18.05
C LYS A 199 12.13 2.97 -16.81
N PHE A 200 10.85 3.25 -16.62
CA PHE A 200 9.97 2.78 -15.54
C PHE A 200 8.87 1.86 -16.10
N ALA A 201 7.96 1.39 -15.24
CA ALA A 201 7.06 0.27 -15.53
C ALA A 201 6.21 0.49 -16.78
N THR A 202 5.76 1.71 -17.04
CA THR A 202 4.85 2.00 -18.18
C THR A 202 5.27 3.21 -19.01
N SER A 203 6.37 3.90 -18.63
CA SER A 203 6.87 5.08 -19.33
C SER A 203 8.33 5.39 -18.95
N ASP A 204 8.87 6.52 -19.40
CA ASP A 204 10.19 7.02 -18.96
C ASP A 204 10.13 7.85 -17.66
N GLU A 205 8.93 8.06 -17.12
CA GLU A 205 8.67 8.68 -15.82
C GLU A 205 8.04 7.64 -14.88
N ALA A 206 8.40 7.69 -13.59
CA ALA A 206 7.77 6.82 -12.60
C ALA A 206 6.30 7.23 -12.41
N GLN A 207 5.43 6.24 -12.28
CA GLN A 207 3.98 6.40 -12.18
C GLN A 207 3.40 5.52 -11.08
N LEU A 208 2.07 5.46 -10.99
CA LEU A 208 1.37 4.68 -9.98
C LEU A 208 1.80 3.19 -9.98
N ALA A 209 2.05 2.58 -11.15
CA ALA A 209 2.56 1.20 -11.22
C ALA A 209 3.88 1.04 -10.44
N ASP A 210 4.82 1.96 -10.62
CA ASP A 210 6.13 1.93 -9.98
C ASP A 210 6.02 2.11 -8.46
N ALA A 211 5.05 2.91 -8.02
CA ALA A 211 4.74 3.10 -6.61
C ALA A 211 4.22 1.84 -5.91
N PHE A 212 3.80 0.80 -6.64
CA PHE A 212 3.44 -0.50 -6.07
C PHE A 212 4.51 -1.57 -6.36
N LEU A 213 5.15 -1.50 -7.53
CA LEU A 213 6.20 -2.45 -7.91
C LEU A 213 7.46 -2.32 -7.09
N ALA A 214 7.97 -1.11 -6.86
CA ALA A 214 9.24 -0.90 -6.18
C ALA A 214 9.32 -1.66 -4.84
N PRO A 215 8.36 -1.55 -3.91
CA PRO A 215 8.44 -2.22 -2.63
C PRO A 215 8.19 -3.71 -2.73
N GLN A 216 7.28 -4.13 -3.62
CA GLN A 216 7.05 -5.53 -3.86
C GLN A 216 8.32 -6.21 -4.41
N ILE A 217 9.07 -5.56 -5.31
CA ILE A 217 10.35 -6.07 -5.81
C ILE A 217 11.41 -6.07 -4.70
N LEU A 218 11.42 -5.09 -3.79
CA LEU A 218 12.31 -5.14 -2.62
C LEU A 218 12.06 -6.38 -1.76
N THR A 219 10.81 -6.86 -1.64
CA THR A 219 10.51 -8.10 -0.90
C THR A 219 11.13 -9.36 -1.52
N ALA A 220 11.54 -9.34 -2.79
CA ALA A 220 12.19 -10.46 -3.45
C ALA A 220 13.44 -10.94 -2.68
N SER A 221 14.25 -9.98 -2.20
CA SER A 221 15.44 -10.25 -1.38
C SER A 221 15.10 -10.96 -0.06
N ARG A 222 13.99 -10.58 0.57
CA ARG A 222 13.54 -11.12 1.85
C ARG A 222 13.11 -12.58 1.75
N PHE A 223 12.57 -12.97 0.60
CA PHE A 223 12.06 -14.33 0.35
C PHE A 223 12.92 -15.12 -0.64
N GLU A 224 14.14 -14.64 -0.93
CA GLU A 224 15.11 -15.30 -1.81
C GLU A 224 14.53 -15.66 -3.19
N ILE A 225 13.77 -14.74 -3.77
CA ILE A 225 13.17 -14.92 -5.11
C ILE A 225 14.27 -14.75 -6.16
N ASP A 226 14.35 -15.71 -7.09
CA ASP A 226 15.23 -15.64 -8.26
C ASP A 226 14.71 -14.60 -9.27
N MET A 227 15.25 -13.38 -9.19
CA MET A 227 14.94 -12.29 -10.11
C MET A 227 15.45 -12.53 -11.54
N GLY A 228 16.34 -13.49 -11.77
CA GLY A 228 16.79 -13.87 -13.11
C GLY A 228 15.66 -14.40 -14.01
N ARG A 229 14.56 -14.86 -13.40
CA ARG A 229 13.33 -15.27 -14.09
C ARG A 229 12.50 -14.09 -14.62
N TYR A 230 12.77 -12.87 -14.15
CA TYR A 230 11.97 -11.67 -14.38
C TYR A 230 12.84 -10.49 -14.85
N PRO A 231 13.42 -10.56 -16.07
CA PRO A 231 14.39 -9.57 -16.53
C PRO A 231 13.82 -8.14 -16.61
N THR A 232 12.53 -7.97 -16.93
CA THR A 232 11.89 -6.64 -16.93
C THR A 232 11.81 -6.10 -15.50
N LEU A 233 11.32 -6.89 -14.55
CA LEU A 233 11.25 -6.48 -13.14
C LEU A 233 12.64 -6.23 -12.53
N ALA A 234 13.64 -7.05 -12.89
CA ALA A 234 15.02 -6.86 -12.45
C ALA A 234 15.59 -5.52 -12.94
N ARG A 235 15.37 -5.16 -14.21
CA ARG A 235 15.78 -3.85 -14.75
C ARG A 235 15.03 -2.68 -14.10
N LEU A 236 13.74 -2.85 -13.82
CA LEU A 236 12.97 -1.82 -13.09
C LEU A 236 13.54 -1.60 -11.69
N LYS A 237 13.99 -2.67 -11.02
CA LYS A 237 14.68 -2.55 -9.73
C LYS A 237 15.90 -1.63 -9.82
N GLU A 238 16.75 -1.80 -10.83
CA GLU A 238 17.92 -0.96 -11.04
C GLU A 238 17.52 0.51 -11.20
N ALA A 239 16.47 0.80 -11.98
CA ALA A 239 15.93 2.15 -12.13
C ALA A 239 15.38 2.71 -10.81
N TYR A 240 14.77 1.88 -9.97
CA TYR A 240 14.28 2.30 -8.66
C TYR A 240 15.40 2.59 -7.66
N ASP A 241 16.47 1.78 -7.68
CA ASP A 241 17.63 1.94 -6.80
C ASP A 241 18.38 3.27 -7.05
N GLU A 242 18.21 3.89 -8.22
CA GLU A 242 18.81 5.17 -8.59
C GLU A 242 17.88 6.39 -8.40
N HIS A 243 16.58 6.18 -8.20
CA HIS A 243 15.62 7.26 -8.15
C HIS A 243 15.50 7.85 -6.73
N PRO A 244 15.73 9.16 -6.50
CA PRO A 244 15.93 9.65 -5.13
C PRO A 244 14.70 9.51 -4.24
N ALA A 245 13.48 9.57 -4.77
CA ALA A 245 12.30 9.29 -3.94
C ALA A 245 12.01 7.80 -3.66
N PHE A 246 12.51 6.87 -4.48
CA PHE A 246 12.49 5.45 -4.09
C PHE A 246 13.57 5.17 -3.04
N ILE A 247 14.74 5.82 -3.16
CA ILE A 247 15.80 5.79 -2.13
C ILE A 247 15.30 6.36 -0.80
N ALA A 248 14.63 7.52 -0.80
CA ALA A 248 14.05 8.11 0.41
C ALA A 248 13.00 7.20 1.06
N ALA A 249 12.24 6.46 0.24
CA ALA A 249 11.24 5.49 0.68
C ALA A 249 11.80 4.13 1.14
N LEU A 250 13.13 3.92 1.09
CA LEU A 250 13.72 2.67 1.57
C LEU A 250 13.43 2.46 3.06
N PRO A 251 13.16 1.21 3.51
CA PRO A 251 12.89 0.93 4.91
C PRO A 251 13.95 1.48 5.88
N THR A 252 15.23 1.38 5.51
CA THR A 252 16.35 1.85 6.34
C THR A 252 16.41 3.35 6.52
N ASN A 253 15.70 4.11 5.69
CA ASN A 253 15.69 5.58 5.71
C ASN A 253 14.46 6.14 6.44
N GLN A 254 13.60 5.29 7.01
CA GLN A 254 12.39 5.72 7.70
C GLN A 254 12.66 6.21 9.13
N PRO A 255 11.84 7.14 9.67
CA PRO A 255 12.07 7.72 11.00
C PRO A 255 12.13 6.71 12.16
N ASP A 256 11.42 5.58 12.04
CA ASP A 256 11.38 4.49 13.03
C ASP A 256 12.26 3.28 12.65
N ALA A 257 13.14 3.41 11.66
CA ALA A 257 14.12 2.40 11.34
C ALA A 257 15.09 2.19 12.52
N PRO A 258 15.39 0.94 12.92
CA PRO A 258 16.40 0.68 13.93
C PRO A 258 17.75 1.25 13.52
N THR A 259 18.40 2.00 14.41
CA THR A 259 19.80 2.40 14.20
C THR A 259 20.65 1.14 14.15
N SER A 260 21.41 0.95 13.07
CA SER A 260 22.42 -0.10 12.97
C SER A 260 23.40 0.03 14.13
N SER A 261 23.37 -0.94 15.05
CA SER A 261 24.34 -1.14 16.11
C SER A 261 25.67 -1.63 15.57
#